data_AF-A0A6G1JMK7-F1
#
_entry.id   AF-A0A6G1JMK7-F1
#
_cell.length_a   1.000
_cell.length_b   1.000
_cell.length_c   1.000
_cell.angle_alpha   90.00
_cell.angle_beta   90.00
_cell.angle_gamma   90.00
#
_symmetry.space_group_name_H-M   'P 1'
#
loop_
_entity.id
_entity.type
_entity.pdbx_description
1 polymer ?
#
loop_
_entity_poly.entity_id
_entity_poly.type
_entity_poly.pdbx_seq_one_letter_code
_entity_poly.pdbx_strand_id
1 'polypeptide(L)'
;MKHNATEEQQGDTGFSKQIPVEQFNDPAFLNASPDDEIASFGGHGTLEMLEVTQLLNRAGITCCMVGVCALKYYGAGRVRNDWEICVPTERLGEASALLVSADAYETYPPRPPYIWSLLHTFPRFKVIGKALCFTLIPSDDAHIDCITPNIERSQMGLPYPTLDIFAQSLLDTNDMTALTDLIDGMDLTEQWGLKFLKLDAENDLAWTLRKNEKIRASVPTSENSCLFERPINTINLKETWNAIVQDKGRRIGVECLEGYYATRFRVRGDGDPRLTERYHV
;
A
#
# COMPACT_ATOMS: atom_id res chain seq x y z
N MET A 1 -22.50 -58.14 30.26
CA MET A 1 -23.71 -57.27 30.31
C MET A 1 -23.54 -56.34 31.50
N LYS A 2 -23.42 -55.02 31.40
CA LYS A 2 -23.42 -54.06 30.29
C LYS A 2 -22.31 -53.05 30.59
N HIS A 3 -21.48 -52.77 29.59
CA HIS A 3 -20.56 -51.63 29.59
C HIS A 3 -21.39 -50.35 29.41
N ASN A 4 -21.18 -49.34 30.24
CA ASN A 4 -21.55 -47.97 29.92
C ASN A 4 -20.25 -47.20 29.70
N ALA A 5 -20.02 -46.86 28.43
CA ALA A 5 -18.92 -46.05 27.98
C ALA A 5 -19.19 -44.58 28.31
N THR A 6 -18.15 -43.94 28.81
CA THR A 6 -18.05 -42.52 29.11
C THR A 6 -18.18 -41.69 27.83
N GLU A 7 -19.02 -40.66 27.85
CA GLU A 7 -19.14 -39.66 26.79
C GLU A 7 -17.82 -38.88 26.67
N GLU A 8 -17.11 -39.08 25.57
CA GLU A 8 -16.07 -38.16 25.11
C GLU A 8 -16.76 -36.92 24.54
N GLN A 9 -16.56 -35.79 25.22
CA GLN A 9 -16.82 -34.46 24.66
C GLN A 9 -15.89 -34.25 23.46
N GLN A 10 -16.45 -34.33 22.25
CA GLN A 10 -15.82 -33.82 21.05
C GLN A 10 -15.66 -32.30 21.20
N GLY A 11 -14.42 -31.87 21.39
CA GLY A 11 -14.02 -30.47 21.30
C GLY A 11 -14.32 -29.96 19.89
N ASP A 12 -15.24 -29.00 19.83
CA ASP A 12 -15.52 -28.20 18.64
C ASP A 12 -14.30 -27.31 18.34
N THR A 13 -13.37 -27.85 17.55
CA THR A 13 -12.28 -27.07 16.96
C THR A 13 -12.85 -26.39 15.72
N GLY A 14 -13.51 -25.25 15.94
CA GLY A 14 -14.13 -24.39 14.91
C GLY A 14 -13.15 -23.71 13.95
N PHE A 15 -12.08 -24.39 13.54
CA PHE A 15 -11.12 -23.96 12.53
C PHE A 15 -10.90 -25.06 11.50
N SER A 16 -11.96 -25.45 10.80
CA SER A 16 -11.84 -26.21 9.55
C SER A 16 -13.04 -25.95 8.65
N LYS A 17 -13.19 -24.71 8.20
CA LYS A 17 -13.80 -24.47 6.89
C LYS A 17 -12.66 -24.12 5.95
N GLN A 18 -12.22 -25.14 5.22
CA GLN A 18 -11.42 -24.96 4.01
C GLN A 18 -12.09 -23.86 3.18
N ILE A 19 -11.32 -22.85 2.80
CA ILE A 19 -11.78 -21.79 1.91
C ILE A 19 -12.23 -22.47 0.60
N PRO A 20 -13.49 -22.29 0.17
CA PRO A 20 -13.95 -22.90 -1.08
C PRO A 20 -13.11 -22.41 -2.25
N VAL A 21 -12.69 -23.35 -3.12
CA VAL A 21 -11.88 -23.09 -4.33
C VAL A 21 -12.52 -22.02 -5.25
N GLU A 22 -13.83 -21.79 -5.13
CA GLU A 22 -14.57 -20.76 -5.87
C GLU A 22 -14.07 -19.32 -5.60
N GLN A 23 -13.45 -19.03 -4.44
CA GLN A 23 -12.87 -17.69 -4.18
C GLN A 23 -11.65 -17.37 -5.05
N PHE A 24 -10.94 -18.37 -5.57
CA PHE A 24 -9.81 -18.16 -6.48
C PHE A 24 -10.24 -17.86 -7.92
N ASN A 25 -11.49 -18.12 -8.27
CA ASN A 25 -12.08 -17.83 -9.57
C ASN A 25 -12.92 -16.53 -9.57
N ASP A 26 -12.93 -15.78 -8.46
CA ASP A 26 -13.58 -14.47 -8.41
C ASP A 26 -12.79 -13.50 -9.31
N PRO A 27 -13.40 -12.91 -10.35
CA PRO A 27 -12.78 -11.87 -11.18
C PRO A 27 -12.26 -10.68 -10.34
N ALA A 28 -12.83 -10.43 -9.16
CA ALA A 28 -12.36 -9.42 -8.22
C ALA A 28 -11.03 -9.80 -7.52
N PHE A 29 -10.69 -11.09 -7.45
CA PHE A 29 -9.44 -11.58 -6.89
C PHE A 29 -8.29 -11.52 -7.91
N LEU A 30 -8.55 -11.88 -9.17
CA LEU A 30 -7.54 -11.91 -10.24
C LEU A 30 -7.42 -10.61 -11.04
N ASN A 31 -8.32 -9.63 -10.84
CA ASN A 31 -8.37 -8.39 -11.61
C ASN A 31 -8.42 -8.61 -13.14
N ALA A 32 -8.93 -9.76 -13.58
CA ALA A 32 -8.84 -10.21 -14.96
C ALA A 32 -10.15 -10.85 -15.38
N SER A 33 -10.68 -10.38 -16.50
CA SER A 33 -11.65 -11.09 -17.32
C SER A 33 -10.89 -12.04 -18.27
N PRO A 34 -11.49 -13.16 -18.72
CA PRO A 34 -10.82 -14.12 -19.60
C PRO A 34 -10.27 -13.52 -20.91
N ASP A 35 -10.89 -12.44 -21.37
CA ASP A 35 -10.53 -11.75 -22.62
C ASP A 35 -9.58 -10.56 -22.41
N ASP A 36 -9.18 -10.26 -21.17
CA ASP A 36 -8.27 -9.15 -20.91
C ASP A 36 -6.85 -9.45 -21.40
N GLU A 37 -6.23 -8.48 -22.05
CA GLU A 37 -4.83 -8.55 -22.39
C GLU A 37 -3.95 -8.30 -21.16
N ILE A 38 -2.73 -8.85 -21.21
CA ILE A 38 -1.69 -8.55 -20.24
C ILE A 38 -1.33 -7.05 -20.36
N ALA A 39 -1.31 -6.36 -19.22
CA ALA A 39 -0.93 -4.95 -19.15
C ALA A 39 0.55 -4.74 -19.52
N SER A 40 0.94 -3.50 -19.82
CA SER A 40 2.32 -3.19 -20.23
C SER A 40 3.39 -3.70 -19.24
N PHE A 41 4.58 -3.95 -19.78
CA PHE A 41 5.76 -4.46 -19.04
C PHE A 41 5.52 -5.78 -18.31
N GLY A 42 4.89 -6.76 -18.97
CA GLY A 42 4.68 -8.09 -18.40
C GLY A 42 3.61 -8.11 -17.31
N GLY A 43 2.59 -7.27 -17.41
CA GLY A 43 1.46 -7.22 -16.48
C GLY A 43 1.59 -6.16 -15.38
N HIS A 44 2.63 -5.33 -15.42
CA HIS A 44 2.80 -4.27 -14.41
C HIS A 44 1.91 -3.06 -14.65
N GLY A 45 1.57 -2.74 -15.91
CA GLY A 45 0.61 -1.69 -16.23
C GLY A 45 1.17 -0.26 -16.17
N THR A 46 2.49 -0.08 -16.25
CA THR A 46 3.15 1.21 -16.05
C THR A 46 2.78 2.25 -17.12
N LEU A 47 2.60 1.84 -18.40
CA LEU A 47 2.16 2.76 -19.45
C LEU A 47 0.71 3.20 -19.25
N GLU A 48 -0.17 2.27 -18.92
CA GLU A 48 -1.59 2.54 -18.66
C GLU A 48 -1.73 3.50 -17.46
N MET A 49 -0.93 3.32 -16.41
CA MET A 49 -0.92 4.24 -15.28
C MET A 49 -0.31 5.60 -15.60
N LEU A 50 0.67 5.65 -16.51
CA LEU A 50 1.19 6.92 -17.00
C LEU A 50 0.09 7.70 -17.71
N GLU A 51 -0.72 7.06 -18.53
CA GLU A 51 -1.89 7.68 -19.19
C GLU A 51 -2.90 8.22 -18.18
N VAL A 52 -3.22 7.45 -17.12
CA VAL A 52 -4.10 7.90 -16.03
C VAL A 52 -3.53 9.16 -15.37
N THR A 53 -2.24 9.16 -15.01
CA THR A 53 -1.63 10.35 -14.37
C THR A 53 -1.55 11.55 -15.31
N GLN A 54 -1.37 11.34 -16.61
CA GLN A 54 -1.38 12.42 -17.60
C GLN A 54 -2.80 12.99 -17.77
N LEU A 55 -3.83 12.16 -17.76
CA LEU A 55 -5.22 12.60 -17.79
C LEU A 55 -5.55 13.49 -16.59
N LEU A 56 -5.21 13.04 -15.37
CA LEU A 56 -5.39 13.82 -14.15
C LEU A 56 -4.62 15.15 -14.20
N ASN A 57 -3.34 15.12 -14.61
CA ASN A 57 -2.53 16.32 -14.72
C ASN A 57 -3.07 17.33 -15.76
N ARG A 58 -3.63 16.86 -16.89
CA ARG A 58 -4.28 17.74 -17.89
C ARG A 58 -5.52 18.44 -17.34
N ALA A 59 -6.23 17.81 -16.39
CA ALA A 59 -7.31 18.42 -15.63
C ALA A 59 -6.81 19.27 -14.44
N GLY A 60 -5.50 19.48 -14.33
CA GLY A 60 -4.86 20.21 -13.24
C GLY A 60 -4.91 19.48 -11.90
N ILE A 61 -5.23 18.18 -11.86
CA ILE A 61 -5.25 17.36 -10.64
C ILE A 61 -3.87 16.78 -10.45
N THR A 62 -3.09 17.35 -9.51
CA THR A 62 -1.83 16.75 -9.08
C THR A 62 -2.09 15.39 -8.45
N CYS A 63 -1.28 14.39 -8.77
CA CYS A 63 -1.41 13.05 -8.22
C CYS A 63 -0.04 12.40 -7.99
N CYS A 64 0.01 11.36 -7.17
CA CYS A 64 1.19 10.51 -7.03
C CYS A 64 0.82 9.07 -6.70
N MET A 65 1.69 8.14 -7.06
CA MET A 65 1.57 6.73 -6.72
C MET A 65 1.94 6.52 -5.25
N VAL A 66 1.09 5.81 -4.50
CA VAL A 66 1.27 5.56 -3.06
C VAL A 66 1.20 4.06 -2.73
N GLY A 67 1.22 3.73 -1.44
CA GLY A 67 1.13 2.35 -0.96
C GLY A 67 2.24 1.47 -1.50
N VAL A 68 1.87 0.29 -1.99
CA VAL A 68 2.84 -0.67 -2.54
C VAL A 68 3.57 -0.13 -3.76
N CYS A 69 2.95 0.75 -4.55
CA CYS A 69 3.59 1.34 -5.73
C CYS A 69 4.81 2.19 -5.33
N ALA A 70 4.65 3.05 -4.33
CA ALA A 70 5.74 3.86 -3.80
C ALA A 70 6.83 3.00 -3.17
N LEU A 71 6.47 1.96 -2.41
CA LEU A 71 7.45 1.02 -1.83
C LEU A 71 8.30 0.34 -2.92
N LYS A 72 7.68 -0.13 -4.01
CA LYS A 72 8.41 -0.73 -5.14
C LYS A 72 9.34 0.30 -5.80
N TYR A 73 8.86 1.52 -6.03
CA TYR A 73 9.69 2.61 -6.54
C TYR A 73 10.92 2.86 -5.67
N TYR A 74 10.78 2.79 -4.35
CA TYR A 74 11.88 2.89 -3.39
C TYR A 74 12.60 1.57 -3.09
N GLY A 75 12.52 0.58 -3.99
CA GLY A 75 13.36 -0.62 -3.94
C GLY A 75 12.84 -1.77 -3.09
N ALA A 76 11.64 -1.66 -2.51
CA ALA A 76 11.06 -2.76 -1.74
C ALA A 76 10.52 -3.89 -2.63
N GLY A 77 10.78 -5.13 -2.24
CA GLY A 77 10.35 -6.34 -2.95
C GLY A 77 8.91 -6.77 -2.65
N ARG A 78 7.92 -5.92 -2.97
CA ARG A 78 6.50 -6.20 -2.72
C ARG A 78 5.73 -6.62 -3.98
N VAL A 79 4.71 -7.46 -3.77
CA VAL A 79 3.69 -7.80 -4.77
C VAL A 79 2.61 -6.73 -4.73
N ARG A 80 2.33 -6.12 -5.89
CA ARG A 80 1.27 -5.13 -6.07
C ARG A 80 0.05 -5.83 -6.68
N ASN A 81 -1.11 -5.69 -6.05
CA ASN A 81 -2.37 -6.23 -6.57
C ASN A 81 -3.11 -5.18 -7.41
N ASP A 82 -3.23 -3.95 -6.90
CA ASP A 82 -3.81 -2.80 -7.59
C ASP A 82 -2.81 -1.64 -7.58
N TRP A 83 -2.96 -0.71 -8.52
CA TRP A 83 -2.31 0.59 -8.38
C TRP A 83 -3.09 1.49 -7.42
N GLU A 84 -2.37 2.30 -6.67
CA GLU A 84 -2.94 3.25 -5.71
C GLU A 84 -2.47 4.65 -6.09
N ILE A 85 -3.42 5.49 -6.51
CA ILE A 85 -3.14 6.84 -7.03
C ILE A 85 -3.73 7.85 -6.04
N CYS A 86 -2.85 8.53 -5.32
CA CYS A 86 -3.23 9.60 -4.42
C CYS A 86 -3.60 10.87 -5.17
N VAL A 87 -4.72 11.49 -4.79
CA VAL A 87 -5.21 12.78 -5.31
C VAL A 87 -5.66 13.66 -4.14
N PRO A 88 -5.68 15.00 -4.28
CA PRO A 88 -6.20 15.89 -3.25
C PRO A 88 -7.62 15.48 -2.82
N THR A 89 -7.85 15.33 -1.52
CA THR A 89 -9.12 14.84 -0.94
C THR A 89 -10.33 15.60 -1.46
N GLU A 90 -10.22 16.93 -1.56
CA GLU A 90 -11.27 17.82 -2.04
C GLU A 90 -11.57 17.68 -3.54
N ARG A 91 -10.64 17.09 -4.30
CA ARG A 91 -10.79 16.83 -5.75
C ARG A 91 -11.05 15.36 -6.09
N LEU A 92 -11.21 14.48 -5.10
CA LEU A 92 -11.48 13.05 -5.33
C LEU A 92 -12.72 12.84 -6.21
N GLY A 93 -13.80 13.60 -5.96
CA GLY A 93 -15.03 13.52 -6.75
C GLY A 93 -14.82 13.95 -8.20
N GLU A 94 -14.05 15.02 -8.43
CA GLU A 94 -13.69 15.51 -9.75
C GLU A 94 -12.81 14.50 -10.51
N ALA A 95 -11.78 13.96 -9.84
CA ALA A 95 -10.90 12.94 -10.39
C ALA A 95 -11.68 11.67 -10.80
N SER A 96 -12.60 11.23 -9.93
CA SER A 96 -13.48 10.08 -10.20
C SER A 96 -14.39 10.34 -11.40
N ALA A 97 -15.06 11.50 -11.44
CA ALA A 97 -15.94 11.87 -12.54
C ALA A 97 -15.18 11.97 -13.89
N LEU A 98 -13.95 12.49 -13.87
CA LEU A 98 -13.09 12.54 -15.05
C LEU A 98 -12.81 11.14 -15.61
N LEU A 99 -12.48 10.18 -14.75
CA LEU A 99 -12.22 8.80 -15.15
C LEU A 99 -13.48 8.09 -15.65
N VAL A 100 -14.63 8.31 -15.01
CA VAL A 100 -15.92 7.79 -15.49
C VAL A 100 -16.28 8.34 -16.87
N SER A 101 -15.94 9.60 -17.15
CA SER A 101 -16.20 10.22 -18.45
C SER A 101 -15.23 9.80 -19.56
N ALA A 102 -14.15 9.09 -19.21
CA ALA A 102 -13.18 8.61 -20.17
C ALA A 102 -13.54 7.21 -20.66
N ASP A 103 -13.61 7.02 -21.98
CA ASP A 103 -13.95 5.73 -22.62
C ASP A 103 -12.91 4.62 -22.39
N ALA A 104 -11.82 4.90 -21.67
CA ALA A 104 -10.72 3.97 -21.40
C ALA A 104 -10.87 3.21 -20.07
N TYR A 105 -11.76 3.64 -19.19
CA TYR A 105 -11.87 3.10 -17.83
C TYR A 105 -13.31 2.77 -17.48
N GLU A 106 -13.50 1.73 -16.68
CA GLU A 106 -14.79 1.40 -16.08
C GLU A 106 -14.72 1.42 -14.56
N THR A 107 -15.81 1.79 -13.91
CA THR A 107 -15.93 1.65 -12.45
C THR A 107 -15.85 0.18 -12.08
N TYR A 108 -15.06 -0.14 -11.07
CA TYR A 108 -14.85 -1.51 -10.64
C TYR A 108 -15.27 -1.69 -9.18
N PRO A 109 -15.82 -2.86 -8.79
CA PRO A 109 -16.26 -3.08 -7.42
C PRO A 109 -15.13 -2.84 -6.41
N PRO A 110 -15.42 -2.16 -5.28
CA PRO A 110 -14.42 -1.92 -4.24
C PRO A 110 -13.90 -3.26 -3.68
N ARG A 111 -12.69 -3.21 -3.12
CA ARG A 111 -12.15 -4.35 -2.38
C ARG A 111 -13.00 -4.63 -1.13
N PRO A 112 -13.01 -5.85 -0.59
CA PRO A 112 -13.56 -6.11 0.74
C PRO A 112 -12.83 -5.26 1.80
N PRO A 113 -13.50 -4.93 2.92
CA PRO A 113 -12.84 -4.26 4.04
C PRO A 113 -11.59 -5.02 4.50
N TYR A 114 -10.52 -4.27 4.71
CA TYR A 114 -9.25 -4.82 5.17
C TYR A 114 -8.79 -4.09 6.44
N ILE A 115 -8.06 -4.80 7.28
CA ILE A 115 -7.55 -4.28 8.55
C ILE A 115 -6.77 -2.99 8.29
N TRP A 116 -7.05 -1.94 9.07
CA TRP A 116 -6.40 -0.63 9.04
C TRP A 116 -6.59 0.19 7.76
N SER A 117 -7.45 -0.27 6.86
CA SER A 117 -7.60 0.30 5.51
C SER A 117 -9.02 0.82 5.25
N LEU A 118 -9.11 1.82 4.38
CA LEU A 118 -10.35 2.38 3.83
C LEU A 118 -10.49 2.12 2.32
N LEU A 119 -9.62 1.29 1.74
CA LEU A 119 -9.64 0.99 0.30
C LEU A 119 -11.01 0.51 -0.22
N HIS A 120 -11.81 -0.14 0.64
CA HIS A 120 -13.17 -0.57 0.30
C HIS A 120 -14.18 0.58 0.14
N THR A 121 -13.81 1.79 0.54
CA THR A 121 -14.67 2.99 0.45
C THR A 121 -14.31 3.91 -0.71
N PHE A 122 -13.18 3.64 -1.40
CA PHE A 122 -12.65 4.55 -2.39
C PHE A 122 -13.00 4.15 -3.83
N PRO A 123 -13.10 5.12 -4.76
CA PRO A 123 -13.33 4.84 -6.17
C PRO A 123 -12.24 3.93 -6.74
N ARG A 124 -12.67 2.78 -7.27
CA ARG A 124 -11.82 1.80 -7.92
C ARG A 124 -12.23 1.66 -9.38
N PHE A 125 -11.24 1.50 -10.24
CA PHE A 125 -11.39 1.48 -11.68
C PHE A 125 -10.63 0.31 -12.28
N LYS A 126 -11.08 -0.14 -13.44
CA LYS A 126 -10.39 -1.09 -14.30
C LYS A 126 -10.10 -0.43 -15.64
N VAL A 127 -8.92 -0.71 -16.19
CA VAL A 127 -8.58 -0.31 -17.56
C VAL A 127 -9.27 -1.27 -18.54
N ILE A 128 -10.08 -0.74 -19.45
CA ILE A 128 -10.89 -1.55 -20.35
C ILE A 128 -9.98 -2.41 -21.24
N GLY A 129 -10.26 -3.71 -21.28
CA GLY A 129 -9.50 -4.70 -22.06
C GLY A 129 -8.14 -5.09 -21.46
N LYS A 130 -7.81 -4.64 -20.25
CA LYS A 130 -6.57 -4.99 -19.55
C LYS A 130 -6.84 -5.60 -18.19
N ALA A 131 -6.03 -6.58 -17.80
CA ALA A 131 -6.04 -7.17 -16.47
C ALA A 131 -5.36 -6.24 -15.44
N LEU A 132 -5.91 -5.03 -15.27
CA LEU A 132 -5.29 -3.94 -14.52
C LEU A 132 -6.33 -3.08 -13.83
N CYS A 133 -6.25 -3.03 -12.50
CA CYS A 133 -7.10 -2.19 -11.66
C CYS A 133 -6.29 -1.14 -10.91
N PHE A 134 -6.95 -0.04 -10.58
CA PHE A 134 -6.38 1.03 -9.78
C PHE A 134 -7.43 1.70 -8.90
N THR A 135 -7.00 2.27 -7.78
CA THR A 135 -7.87 2.93 -6.79
C THR A 135 -7.39 4.36 -6.59
N LEU A 136 -8.33 5.32 -6.59
CA LEU A 136 -8.05 6.69 -6.20
C LEU A 136 -8.04 6.82 -4.68
N ILE A 137 -6.92 7.28 -4.11
CA ILE A 137 -6.73 7.45 -2.67
C ILE A 137 -6.83 8.93 -2.33
N PRO A 138 -7.63 9.34 -1.33
CA PRO A 138 -7.61 10.72 -0.84
C PRO A 138 -6.27 11.04 -0.17
N SER A 139 -5.73 12.24 -0.43
CA SER A 139 -4.49 12.74 0.20
C SER A 139 -4.51 12.67 1.72
N ASP A 140 -5.68 12.93 2.32
CA ASP A 140 -5.89 12.85 3.76
C ASP A 140 -5.72 11.41 4.26
N ASP A 141 -6.11 10.40 3.48
CA ASP A 141 -5.96 9.00 3.89
C ASP A 141 -4.54 8.48 3.66
N ALA A 142 -3.84 8.97 2.63
CA ALA A 142 -2.44 8.66 2.39
C ALA A 142 -1.49 9.43 3.32
N HIS A 143 -1.98 10.45 4.04
CA HIS A 143 -1.17 11.40 4.82
C HIS A 143 -0.07 12.04 3.96
N ILE A 144 -0.41 12.41 2.72
CA ILE A 144 0.52 13.00 1.75
C ILE A 144 -0.19 14.14 1.03
N ASP A 145 0.36 15.34 1.15
CA ASP A 145 -0.12 16.49 0.37
C ASP A 145 0.30 16.34 -1.10
N CYS A 146 -0.70 16.18 -1.99
CA CYS A 146 -0.51 16.07 -3.44
C CYS A 146 -0.22 17.44 -4.08
N ILE A 147 0.94 18.00 -3.79
CA ILE A 147 1.44 19.25 -4.38
C ILE A 147 2.75 19.03 -5.10
N THR A 148 2.99 19.77 -6.19
CA THR A 148 4.18 19.59 -7.05
C THR A 148 5.53 19.52 -6.30
N PRO A 149 5.79 20.33 -5.25
CA PRO A 149 7.05 20.24 -4.50
C PRO A 149 7.28 18.90 -3.80
N ASN A 150 6.22 18.17 -3.48
CA ASN A 150 6.28 16.87 -2.80
C ASN A 150 6.37 15.70 -3.78
N ILE A 151 6.43 15.96 -5.10
CA ILE A 151 6.39 14.91 -6.13
C ILE A 151 7.72 14.85 -6.87
N GLU A 152 8.31 13.65 -6.92
CA GLU A 152 9.36 13.28 -7.87
C GLU A 152 8.78 12.35 -8.95
N ARG A 153 9.50 12.20 -10.07
CA ARG A 153 9.07 11.32 -11.18
C ARG A 153 10.08 10.22 -11.42
N SER A 154 9.58 9.01 -11.65
CA SER A 154 10.42 7.91 -12.13
C SER A 154 10.96 8.20 -13.55
N GLN A 155 11.87 7.35 -14.02
CA GLN A 155 12.37 7.43 -15.40
C GLN A 155 11.27 7.30 -16.45
N MET A 156 10.17 6.62 -16.12
CA MET A 156 8.98 6.48 -16.97
C MET A 156 8.01 7.66 -16.83
N GLY A 157 8.32 8.65 -15.99
CA GLY A 157 7.49 9.83 -15.77
C GLY A 157 6.35 9.65 -14.77
N LEU A 158 6.21 8.48 -14.15
CA LEU A 158 5.20 8.26 -13.11
C LEU A 158 5.52 9.11 -11.86
N PRO A 159 4.52 9.83 -11.30
CA PRO A 159 4.73 10.65 -10.11
C PRO A 159 4.73 9.82 -8.83
N TYR A 160 5.68 10.06 -7.93
CA TYR A 160 5.77 9.47 -6.59
C TYR A 160 5.99 10.58 -5.55
N PRO A 161 5.52 10.42 -4.31
CA PRO A 161 5.92 11.31 -3.22
C PRO A 161 7.45 11.29 -3.09
N THR A 162 8.09 12.42 -2.81
CA THR A 162 9.52 12.44 -2.49
C THR A 162 9.81 11.58 -1.27
N LEU A 163 11.03 11.04 -1.20
CA LEU A 163 11.39 10.03 -0.21
C LEU A 163 11.16 10.48 1.24
N ASP A 164 11.48 11.72 1.56
CA ASP A 164 11.28 12.33 2.87
C ASP A 164 9.79 12.48 3.22
N ILE A 165 8.98 12.92 2.27
CA ILE A 165 7.53 13.03 2.44
C ILE A 165 6.89 11.65 2.65
N PHE A 166 7.30 10.66 1.86
CA PHE A 166 6.78 9.30 2.01
C PHE A 166 7.21 8.68 3.33
N ALA A 167 8.49 8.78 3.71
CA ALA A 167 8.97 8.26 4.99
C ALA A 167 8.28 8.94 6.19
N GLN A 168 8.07 10.25 6.15
CA GLN A 168 7.36 10.98 7.20
C GLN A 168 5.91 10.52 7.31
N SER A 169 5.19 10.36 6.19
CA SER A 169 3.82 9.83 6.17
C SER A 169 3.72 8.45 6.87
N LEU A 170 4.66 7.54 6.60
CA LEU A 170 4.65 6.20 7.21
C LEU A 170 4.92 6.26 8.73
N LEU A 171 5.78 7.19 9.17
CA LEU A 171 6.04 7.45 10.59
C LEU A 171 4.82 8.05 11.29
N ASP A 172 4.27 9.14 10.74
CA ASP A 172 3.15 9.90 11.30
C ASP A 172 1.89 9.03 11.39
N THR A 173 1.70 8.13 10.43
CA THR A 173 0.58 7.21 10.43
C THR A 173 0.85 5.92 11.22
N ASN A 174 2.06 5.72 11.75
CA ASN A 174 2.47 4.48 12.43
C ASN A 174 2.31 3.22 11.55
N ASP A 175 2.64 3.31 10.26
CA ASP A 175 2.72 2.14 9.36
C ASP A 175 4.13 1.52 9.40
N MET A 176 4.37 0.75 10.46
CA MET A 176 5.68 0.15 10.73
C MET A 176 6.10 -0.87 9.67
N THR A 177 5.12 -1.49 9.00
CA THR A 177 5.41 -2.52 7.99
C THR A 177 5.94 -1.86 6.73
N ALA A 178 5.24 -0.85 6.21
CA ALA A 178 5.69 -0.11 5.05
C ALA A 178 6.99 0.67 5.35
N LEU A 179 7.11 1.27 6.55
CA LEU A 179 8.31 2.00 6.95
C LEU A 179 9.56 1.11 6.96
N THR A 180 9.42 -0.10 7.51
CA THR A 180 10.50 -1.09 7.53
C THR A 180 10.95 -1.45 6.10
N ASP A 181 9.99 -1.65 5.22
CA ASP A 181 10.30 -1.99 3.83
C ASP A 181 10.93 -0.84 3.06
N LEU A 182 10.50 0.40 3.32
CA LEU A 182 11.08 1.60 2.73
C LEU A 182 12.54 1.76 3.17
N ILE A 183 12.80 1.60 4.47
CA ILE A 183 14.15 1.66 5.05
C ILE A 183 15.03 0.57 4.44
N ASP A 184 14.52 -0.66 4.29
CA ASP A 184 15.28 -1.74 3.67
C ASP A 184 15.48 -1.50 2.17
N GLY A 185 14.47 -1.00 1.45
CA GLY A 185 14.52 -0.76 0.01
C GLY A 185 15.49 0.35 -0.39
N MET A 186 15.65 1.38 0.42
CA MET A 186 16.57 2.50 0.17
C MET A 186 17.86 2.42 0.99
N ASP A 187 18.02 1.38 1.83
CA ASP A 187 19.12 1.23 2.79
C ASP A 187 19.32 2.49 3.68
N LEU A 188 18.21 3.04 4.19
CA LEU A 188 18.22 4.31 4.92
C LEU A 188 18.99 4.19 6.25
N THR A 189 19.56 5.32 6.67
CA THR A 189 20.40 5.42 7.87
C THR A 189 19.78 6.34 8.91
N GLU A 190 20.27 6.24 10.14
CA GLU A 190 19.88 7.14 11.24
C GLU A 190 20.18 8.60 10.86
N GLN A 191 21.35 8.86 10.28
CA GLN A 191 21.78 10.20 9.87
C GLN A 191 20.90 10.77 8.76
N TRP A 192 20.42 9.92 7.85
CA TRP A 192 19.46 10.34 6.83
C TRP A 192 18.15 10.80 7.48
N GLY A 193 17.60 10.01 8.42
CA GLY A 193 16.37 10.36 9.13
C GLY A 193 16.50 11.68 9.90
N LEU A 194 17.60 11.86 10.64
CA LEU A 194 17.87 13.10 11.39
C LEU A 194 17.96 14.34 10.50
N LYS A 195 18.36 14.19 9.24
CA LYS A 195 18.54 15.29 8.30
C LYS A 195 17.24 15.68 7.60
N PHE A 196 16.39 14.71 7.28
CA PHE A 196 15.25 14.89 6.38
C PHE A 196 13.89 14.74 7.05
N LEU A 197 13.81 14.15 8.24
CA LEU A 197 12.55 13.86 8.93
C LEU A 197 12.37 14.69 10.19
N LYS A 198 11.11 14.89 10.57
CA LYS A 198 10.69 15.55 11.80
C LYS A 198 10.61 14.51 12.92
N LEU A 199 11.76 14.14 13.48
CA LEU A 199 11.86 13.07 14.47
C LEU A 199 11.62 13.51 15.93
N ASP A 200 11.70 14.81 16.22
CA ASP A 200 11.48 15.37 17.56
C ASP A 200 9.98 15.57 17.88
N ALA A 201 9.14 14.65 17.40
CA ALA A 201 7.68 14.66 17.54
C ALA A 201 7.14 13.26 17.81
N GLU A 202 5.83 13.19 18.05
CA GLU A 202 5.05 11.95 18.12
C GLU A 202 4.26 11.75 16.83
N ASN A 203 3.75 10.54 16.60
CA ASN A 203 2.88 10.24 15.47
C ASN A 203 1.54 10.99 15.52
N ASP A 204 0.89 11.13 14.37
CA ASP A 204 -0.36 11.88 14.22
C ASP A 204 -1.57 11.07 14.73
N LEU A 205 -1.80 11.15 16.04
CA LEU A 205 -2.97 10.53 16.67
C LEU A 205 -4.29 11.17 16.22
N ALA A 206 -4.29 12.46 15.86
CA ALA A 206 -5.50 13.12 15.39
C ALA A 206 -5.94 12.53 14.05
N TRP A 207 -4.99 12.29 13.14
CA TRP A 207 -5.24 11.55 11.91
C TRP A 207 -5.74 10.12 12.19
N THR A 208 -5.11 9.42 13.12
CA THR A 208 -5.47 8.03 13.48
C THR A 208 -6.92 7.96 13.97
N LEU A 209 -7.33 8.88 14.84
CA LEU A 209 -8.70 9.00 15.33
C LEU A 209 -9.70 9.28 14.20
N ARG A 210 -9.40 10.23 13.30
CA ARG A 210 -10.24 10.52 12.13
C ARG A 210 -10.36 9.31 11.19
N LYS A 211 -9.28 8.56 10.98
CA LYS A 211 -9.30 7.35 10.15
C LYS A 211 -10.15 6.25 10.79
N ASN A 212 -10.00 6.02 12.09
CA ASN A 212 -10.80 5.02 12.82
C ASN A 212 -12.29 5.38 12.83
N GLU A 213 -12.63 6.68 12.91
CA GLU A 213 -14.02 7.12 12.78
C GLU A 213 -14.60 6.77 11.39
N LYS A 214 -13.87 7.04 10.31
CA LYS A 214 -14.25 6.64 8.96
C LYS A 214 -14.36 5.12 8.81
N ILE A 215 -13.44 4.36 9.41
CA ILE A 215 -13.47 2.89 9.40
C ILE A 215 -14.76 2.40 10.08
N ARG A 216 -15.05 2.86 11.29
CA ARG A 216 -16.28 2.52 12.03
C ARG A 216 -17.55 2.84 11.24
N ALA A 217 -17.57 3.96 10.53
CA ALA A 217 -18.71 4.35 9.71
C ALA A 217 -18.89 3.48 8.46
N SER A 218 -17.84 2.79 8.01
CA SER A 218 -17.80 2.05 6.75
C SER A 218 -17.99 0.54 6.87
N VAL A 219 -17.85 -0.02 8.07
CA VAL A 219 -17.97 -1.47 8.31
C VAL A 219 -19.20 -1.78 9.17
N PRO A 220 -19.85 -2.94 8.98
CA PRO A 220 -20.94 -3.35 9.85
C PRO A 220 -20.49 -3.44 11.32
N THR A 221 -21.34 -3.00 12.25
CA THR A 221 -21.09 -3.16 13.68
C THR A 221 -21.21 -4.64 14.07
N SER A 222 -20.13 -5.19 14.60
CA SER A 222 -19.99 -6.57 15.06
C SER A 222 -19.01 -6.62 16.22
N GLU A 223 -18.94 -7.74 16.94
CA GLU A 223 -17.99 -7.95 18.03
C GLU A 223 -16.52 -7.79 17.59
N ASN A 224 -16.25 -7.98 16.30
CA ASN A 224 -14.91 -7.93 15.72
C ASN A 224 -14.62 -6.63 14.95
N SER A 225 -15.53 -5.65 14.94
CA SER A 225 -15.35 -4.45 14.12
C SER A 225 -14.17 -3.58 14.57
N CYS A 226 -13.79 -3.67 15.85
CA CYS A 226 -12.60 -2.99 16.37
C CYS A 226 -11.27 -3.52 15.78
N LEU A 227 -11.25 -4.75 15.24
CA LEU A 227 -10.06 -5.34 14.62
C LEU A 227 -9.66 -4.60 13.32
N PHE A 228 -10.58 -3.87 12.70
CA PHE A 228 -10.28 -3.05 11.53
C PHE A 228 -9.61 -1.72 11.89
N GLU A 229 -9.74 -1.25 13.13
CA GLU A 229 -9.22 0.04 13.56
C GLU A 229 -7.70 0.01 13.75
N ARG A 230 -7.06 1.15 13.47
CA ARG A 230 -5.65 1.35 13.78
C ARG A 230 -5.42 1.48 15.28
N PRO A 231 -4.33 0.94 15.82
CA PRO A 231 -3.94 1.17 17.21
C PRO A 231 -3.80 2.67 17.50
N ILE A 232 -4.42 3.12 18.60
CA ILE A 232 -4.32 4.50 19.10
C ILE A 232 -3.24 4.52 20.18
N ASN A 233 -1.98 4.40 19.77
CA ASN A 233 -0.85 4.51 20.66
C ASN A 233 0.13 5.56 20.15
N THR A 234 0.66 6.33 21.09
CA THR A 234 1.76 7.25 20.86
C THR A 234 3.05 6.47 20.64
N ILE A 235 3.85 6.89 19.68
CA ILE A 235 5.24 6.43 19.48
C ILE A 235 6.18 7.62 19.45
N ASN A 236 7.40 7.43 19.93
CA ASN A 236 8.48 8.38 19.75
C ASN A 236 9.11 8.17 18.36
N LEU A 237 8.95 9.14 17.45
CA LEU A 237 9.36 8.96 16.05
C LEU A 237 10.86 8.69 15.91
N LYS A 238 11.70 9.36 16.70
CA LYS A 238 13.16 9.18 16.70
C LYS A 238 13.58 7.78 17.18
N GLU A 239 13.04 7.33 18.30
CA GLU A 239 13.32 6.00 18.84
C GLU A 239 12.85 4.91 17.88
N THR A 240 11.64 5.05 17.34
CA THR A 240 11.08 4.13 16.34
C THR A 240 11.95 4.07 15.09
N TRP A 241 12.30 5.22 14.51
CA TRP A 241 13.16 5.27 13.32
C TRP A 241 14.50 4.57 13.56
N ASN A 242 15.18 4.91 14.66
CA ASN A 242 16.48 4.34 14.98
C ASN A 242 16.39 2.83 15.23
N ALA A 243 15.36 2.37 15.94
CA ALA A 243 15.16 0.94 16.19
C ALA A 243 15.01 0.16 14.87
N ILE A 244 14.22 0.65 13.92
CA ILE A 244 14.02 -0.02 12.64
C ILE A 244 15.31 -0.04 11.80
N VAL A 245 16.05 1.08 11.77
CA VAL A 245 17.33 1.16 11.05
C VAL A 245 18.39 0.23 11.64
N GLN A 246 18.47 0.13 12.96
CA GLN A 246 19.45 -0.74 13.65
C GLN A 246 19.15 -2.23 13.42
N ASP A 247 17.87 -2.60 13.33
CA ASP A 247 17.45 -3.99 13.15
C ASP A 247 17.48 -4.50 11.69
N LYS A 248 18.00 -3.72 10.72
CA LYS A 248 18.10 -4.12 9.29
C LYS A 248 18.70 -5.51 9.10
N GLY A 249 19.79 -5.81 9.81
CA GLY A 249 20.48 -7.09 9.69
C GLY A 249 19.64 -8.30 10.11
N ARG A 250 18.70 -8.12 11.06
CA ARG A 250 17.82 -9.20 11.54
C ARG A 250 16.72 -9.57 10.55
N ARG A 251 16.45 -8.70 9.57
CA ARG A 251 15.40 -8.89 8.56
C ARG A 251 15.91 -9.56 7.28
N ILE A 252 17.22 -9.77 7.17
CA ILE A 252 17.80 -10.55 6.08
C ILE A 252 17.40 -12.01 6.30
N GLY A 253 16.76 -12.59 5.28
CA GLY A 253 16.28 -13.97 5.34
C GLY A 253 17.43 -14.96 5.53
N VAL A 254 17.16 -16.05 6.24
CA VAL A 254 18.16 -17.12 6.47
C VAL A 254 18.56 -17.83 5.18
N GLU A 255 17.75 -17.72 4.14
CA GLU A 255 18.00 -18.18 2.79
C GLU A 255 19.00 -17.31 2.02
N CYS A 256 19.25 -16.09 2.49
CA CYS A 256 20.19 -15.16 1.85
C CYS A 256 21.64 -15.49 2.25
N LEU A 257 22.54 -15.42 1.27
CA LEU A 257 23.97 -15.62 1.53
C LEU A 257 24.52 -14.57 2.50
N GLU A 258 25.17 -15.04 3.56
CA GLU A 258 25.78 -14.17 4.58
C GLU A 258 26.78 -13.20 3.94
N GLY A 259 26.72 -11.93 4.36
CA GLY A 259 27.60 -10.89 3.84
C GLY A 259 27.24 -10.35 2.45
N TYR A 260 26.35 -11.00 1.70
CA TYR A 260 25.97 -10.53 0.35
C TYR A 260 24.95 -9.38 0.39
N TYR A 261 23.98 -9.45 1.31
CA TYR A 261 22.91 -8.45 1.43
C TYR A 261 23.25 -7.38 2.49
N ALA A 262 22.87 -6.13 2.19
CA ALA A 262 22.90 -5.00 3.13
C ALA A 262 21.61 -4.94 3.95
N THR A 263 20.49 -5.23 3.32
CA THR A 263 19.13 -5.22 3.89
C THR A 263 18.32 -6.38 3.31
N ARG A 264 17.06 -6.52 3.72
CA ARG A 264 16.14 -7.50 3.14
C ARG A 264 15.98 -7.40 1.62
N PHE A 265 16.14 -6.20 1.05
CA PHE A 265 15.87 -5.96 -0.38
C PHE A 265 17.11 -5.51 -1.18
N ARG A 266 18.23 -5.21 -0.51
CA ARG A 266 19.40 -4.59 -1.17
C ARG A 266 20.65 -5.44 -0.99
N VAL A 267 21.33 -5.66 -2.11
CA VAL A 267 22.68 -6.24 -2.15
C VAL A 267 23.67 -5.18 -1.67
N ARG A 268 24.75 -5.58 -1.00
CA ARG A 268 25.79 -4.64 -0.57
C ARG A 268 26.42 -3.95 -1.78
N GLY A 269 26.55 -2.62 -1.68
CA GLY A 269 27.13 -1.79 -2.73
C GLY A 269 26.21 -1.52 -3.91
N ASP A 270 24.95 -1.96 -3.84
CA ASP A 270 23.95 -1.60 -4.85
C ASP A 270 23.63 -0.09 -4.77
N GLY A 271 23.35 0.52 -5.92
CA GLY A 271 23.14 1.96 -6.05
C GLY A 271 21.80 2.45 -5.51
N ASP A 272 21.40 3.67 -5.86
CA ASP A 272 20.04 4.12 -5.61
C ASP A 272 19.07 3.36 -6.54
N PRO A 273 18.08 2.62 -6.02
CA PRO A 273 17.20 1.80 -6.85
C PRO A 273 16.37 2.63 -7.84
N ARG A 274 16.18 3.93 -7.60
CA ARG A 274 15.46 4.84 -8.50
C ARG A 274 16.23 5.14 -9.79
N LEU A 275 17.55 4.95 -9.77
CA LEU A 275 18.42 5.18 -10.92
C LEU A 275 18.51 3.96 -11.85
N THR A 276 18.07 2.79 -11.38
CA THR A 276 18.03 1.57 -12.18
C THR A 276 16.85 1.62 -13.15
N GLU A 277 17.08 1.25 -14.41
CA GLU A 277 16.00 1.04 -15.39
C GLU A 277 15.07 -0.08 -14.89
N ARG A 278 13.96 0.32 -14.29
CA ARG A 278 12.92 -0.59 -13.80
C ARG A 278 11.61 -0.21 -14.45
N TYR A 279 11.05 -1.15 -15.19
CA TYR A 279 9.77 -0.98 -15.86
C TYR A 279 8.58 -1.40 -14.99
N HIS A 280 8.85 -1.99 -13.81
CA HIS A 280 7.87 -2.62 -12.91
C HIS A 280 7.65 -1.86 -11.58
N VAL A 281 8.14 -0.62 -11.50
CA VAL A 281 7.95 0.29 -10.35
C VAL A 281 6.69 1.13 -10.52
#